data_AF-B6YSA6-F1
#
_entry.id   AF-B6YSA6-F1
#
_cell.length_a   1.000
_cell.length_b   1.000
_cell.length_c   1.000
_cell.angle_alpha   90.00
_cell.angle_beta   90.00
_cell.angle_gamma   90.00
#
_symmetry.space_group_name_H-M   'P 1'
#
loop_
_entity.id
_entity.type
_entity.pdbx_description
1 polymer ?
#
loop_
_entity_poly.entity_id
_entity_poly.type
_entity_poly.pdbx_seq_one_letter_code
_entity_poly.pdbx_strand_id
1 'polypeptide(L)'
;MNHKIFFVLFPILTLITATISCKNWSSEEILVSPIPESKVIFLKEGENLKDEITDLEKEWNTLTHDILSWICERNKLTNDMEEAIRKIDIKELIFYKNKEEIDDILGRRKKSSEEMQTFVPRRDKLRQRQVVVEYTLQKYPTLQNSVSDEKNNLSKAIQEYKKLITSIDSTLVLMPFMKTEKKFNKKVKNSLLIMKIEKKPNKKVKNSLLRYIPGLEE
;
A
#
# COMPACT_ATOMS: atom_id res chain seq x y z
N MET A 1 -58.64 7.58 10.47
CA MET A 1 -57.99 8.90 10.37
C MET A 1 -56.78 8.92 11.28
N ASN A 2 -55.65 9.35 10.71
CA ASN A 2 -54.40 9.80 11.32
C ASN A 2 -53.47 8.77 11.98
N HIS A 3 -52.62 8.21 11.11
CA HIS A 3 -51.25 7.83 11.42
C HIS A 3 -50.45 9.01 11.99
N LYS A 4 -49.59 8.74 12.97
CA LYS A 4 -48.34 9.49 13.14
C LYS A 4 -47.16 8.53 13.18
N ILE A 5 -46.33 8.75 12.18
CA ILE A 5 -45.04 8.17 11.86
C ILE A 5 -44.01 8.59 12.93
N PHE A 6 -43.20 7.66 13.41
CA PHE A 6 -41.85 7.94 13.90
C PHE A 6 -40.87 7.07 13.13
N PHE A 7 -40.32 7.66 12.08
CA PHE A 7 -39.13 7.22 11.36
C PHE A 7 -37.97 8.06 11.89
N VAL A 8 -36.95 7.45 12.52
CA VAL A 8 -35.52 7.78 12.39
C VAL A 8 -34.75 6.51 12.80
N LEU A 9 -34.64 5.54 11.89
CA LEU A 9 -33.45 5.28 11.07
C LEU A 9 -32.27 4.64 11.83
N PHE A 10 -32.45 3.35 12.18
CA PHE A 10 -31.44 2.31 11.93
C PHE A 10 -31.20 2.27 10.42
N PRO A 11 -30.01 2.67 9.90
CA PRO A 11 -29.27 1.73 9.05
C PRO A 11 -27.77 2.08 8.92
N ILE A 12 -26.86 1.44 9.65
CA ILE A 12 -25.48 1.21 9.14
C ILE A 12 -25.01 -0.17 9.63
N LEU A 13 -25.80 -1.19 9.31
CA LEU A 13 -25.35 -2.57 9.26
C LEU A 13 -25.91 -3.13 7.96
N THR A 14 -25.00 -3.62 7.11
CA THR A 14 -25.18 -4.26 5.79
C THR A 14 -25.36 -3.38 4.54
N LEU A 15 -24.36 -3.56 3.65
CA LEU A 15 -24.43 -3.65 2.19
C LEU A 15 -24.39 -2.38 1.32
N ILE A 16 -23.20 -2.05 0.80
CA ILE A 16 -22.95 -2.07 -0.66
C ILE A 16 -21.57 -2.71 -0.90
N THR A 17 -21.61 -3.98 -1.29
CA THR A 17 -20.62 -4.64 -2.14
C THR A 17 -20.93 -4.38 -3.62
N ALA A 18 -19.88 -4.35 -4.44
CA ALA A 18 -19.84 -4.30 -5.92
C ALA A 18 -20.01 -2.88 -6.51
N THR A 19 -19.12 -2.36 -7.36
CA THR A 19 -18.28 -2.93 -8.45
C THR A 19 -17.05 -2.01 -8.62
N ILE A 20 -15.78 -2.41 -8.81
CA ILE A 20 -15.17 -3.08 -9.96
C ILE A 20 -13.75 -3.57 -9.54
N SER A 21 -13.54 -4.89 -9.63
CA SER A 21 -12.29 -5.64 -9.86
C SER A 21 -10.92 -5.05 -9.44
N CYS A 22 -10.49 -5.36 -8.22
CA CYS A 22 -9.13 -5.82 -7.93
C CYS A 22 -9.23 -7.19 -7.23
N LYS A 23 -9.25 -8.26 -8.04
CA LYS A 23 -9.14 -9.66 -7.57
C LYS A 23 -7.78 -9.83 -6.87
N ASN A 24 -7.76 -9.70 -5.55
CA ASN A 24 -6.95 -10.46 -4.57
C ASN A 24 -6.92 -9.83 -3.17
N TRP A 25 -7.75 -8.83 -2.86
CA TRP A 25 -7.99 -8.42 -1.47
C TRP A 25 -9.32 -8.99 -0.98
N SER A 26 -9.50 -10.29 -1.16
CA SER A 26 -10.65 -11.01 -0.62
C SER A 26 -10.61 -10.89 0.89
N SER A 27 -11.51 -10.06 1.43
CA SER A 27 -12.42 -10.43 2.51
C SER A 27 -12.02 -11.69 3.28
N GLU A 28 -10.93 -11.61 4.05
CA GLU A 28 -10.85 -12.38 5.26
C GLU A 28 -11.80 -11.68 6.22
N GLU A 29 -12.87 -12.38 6.58
CA GLU A 29 -13.57 -12.15 7.82
C GLU A 29 -12.50 -11.85 8.86
N ILE A 30 -12.45 -10.61 9.37
CA ILE A 30 -11.76 -10.39 10.64
C ILE A 30 -12.48 -11.36 11.56
N LEU A 31 -11.81 -12.47 11.87
CA LEU A 31 -12.22 -13.37 12.93
C LEU A 31 -12.32 -12.44 14.13
N VAL A 32 -13.54 -12.02 14.47
CA VAL A 32 -13.78 -11.12 15.59
C VAL A 32 -13.48 -11.98 16.80
N SER A 33 -12.20 -12.06 17.13
CA SER A 33 -11.77 -12.67 18.37
C SER A 33 -12.57 -11.97 19.48
N PRO A 34 -13.03 -12.73 20.49
CA PRO A 34 -13.76 -12.14 21.59
C PRO A 34 -12.93 -10.97 22.13
N ILE A 35 -13.55 -9.79 22.23
CA ILE A 35 -12.88 -8.60 22.76
C ILE A 35 -12.36 -8.99 24.15
N PRO A 36 -11.05 -8.94 24.40
CA PRO A 36 -10.50 -9.41 25.66
C PRO A 36 -11.02 -8.53 26.80
N GLU A 37 -11.84 -9.12 27.67
CA GLU A 37 -12.48 -8.39 28.78
C GLU A 37 -11.47 -7.72 29.69
N SER A 38 -10.27 -8.31 29.85
CA SER A 38 -9.16 -7.73 30.61
C SER A 38 -8.71 -6.37 30.07
N LYS A 39 -8.67 -6.17 28.75
CA LYS A 39 -8.33 -4.87 28.15
C LYS A 39 -9.44 -3.84 28.38
N VAL A 40 -10.69 -4.26 28.29
CA VAL A 40 -11.85 -3.38 28.54
C VAL A 40 -11.89 -2.93 30.00
N ILE A 41 -11.52 -3.82 30.93
CA ILE A 41 -11.42 -3.49 32.36
C ILE A 41 -10.27 -2.50 32.60
N PHE A 42 -9.11 -2.68 31.97
CA PHE A 42 -7.97 -1.75 32.07
C PHE A 42 -8.32 -0.35 31.55
N LEU A 43 -9.01 -0.26 30.41
CA LEU A 43 -9.44 1.01 29.82
C LEU A 43 -10.66 1.65 30.51
N LYS A 44 -11.23 1.02 31.54
CA LYS A 44 -12.32 1.62 32.32
C LYS A 44 -11.82 2.79 33.18
N GLU A 45 -10.53 2.79 33.50
CA GLU A 45 -9.86 3.93 34.13
C GLU A 45 -9.70 5.02 33.06
N GLY A 46 -10.38 6.16 33.24
CA GLY A 46 -10.48 7.20 32.21
C GLY A 46 -9.14 7.72 31.68
N GLU A 47 -8.10 7.75 32.52
CA GLU A 47 -6.73 8.12 32.11
C GLU A 47 -6.13 7.07 31.14
N ASN A 48 -6.26 5.77 31.44
CA ASN A 48 -5.78 4.71 30.54
C ASN A 48 -6.49 4.72 29.18
N LEU A 49 -7.78 5.08 29.16
CA LEU A 49 -8.54 5.23 27.91
C LEU A 49 -8.05 6.42 27.08
N LYS A 50 -7.80 7.55 27.75
CA LYS A 50 -7.27 8.76 27.12
C LYS A 50 -5.89 8.51 26.50
N ASP A 51 -5.02 7.82 27.22
CA ASP A 51 -3.69 7.46 26.74
C ASP A 51 -3.76 6.51 25.53
N GLU A 52 -4.60 5.48 25.58
CA GLU A 52 -4.78 4.57 24.44
C GLU A 52 -5.33 5.28 23.19
N ILE A 53 -6.28 6.22 23.36
CA ILE A 53 -6.80 7.03 22.23
C ILE A 53 -5.69 7.92 21.65
N THR A 54 -4.89 8.55 22.52
CA THR A 54 -3.78 9.43 22.11
C THR A 54 -2.69 8.65 21.38
N ASP A 55 -2.37 7.45 21.86
CA ASP A 55 -1.39 6.57 21.21
C ASP A 55 -1.91 6.04 19.88
N LEU A 56 -3.20 5.70 19.80
CA LEU A 56 -3.83 5.34 18.52
C LEU A 56 -3.75 6.50 17.52
N GLU A 57 -4.03 7.73 17.94
CA GLU A 57 -3.94 8.91 17.09
C GLU A 57 -2.52 9.05 16.52
N LYS A 58 -1.50 8.99 17.38
CA LYS A 58 -0.09 9.06 16.97
C LYS A 58 0.25 7.96 15.96
N GLU A 59 -0.12 6.71 16.24
CA GLU A 59 0.23 5.60 15.35
C GLU A 59 -0.51 5.67 14.00
N TRP A 60 -1.76 6.16 13.96
CA TRP A 60 -2.46 6.43 12.69
C TRP A 60 -1.78 7.54 11.88
N ASN A 61 -1.34 8.61 12.54
CA ASN A 61 -0.59 9.69 11.91
C ASN A 61 0.75 9.18 11.37
N THR A 62 1.49 8.37 12.15
CA THR A 62 2.74 7.73 11.71
C THR A 62 2.50 6.82 10.50
N LEU A 63 1.47 5.96 10.53
CA LEU A 63 1.14 5.11 9.39
C LEU A 63 0.83 5.92 8.13
N THR A 64 0.08 7.01 8.27
CA THR A 64 -0.25 7.93 7.16
C THR A 64 1.01 8.57 6.58
N HIS A 65 1.91 9.05 7.45
CA HIS A 65 3.19 9.63 7.05
C HIS A 65 4.09 8.62 6.32
N ASP A 66 4.19 7.40 6.84
CA ASP A 66 5.01 6.34 6.24
C ASP A 66 4.51 5.97 4.83
N ILE A 67 3.20 5.91 4.63
CA ILE A 67 2.60 5.64 3.32
C ILE A 67 2.91 6.78 2.35
N LEU A 68 2.79 8.04 2.78
CA LEU A 68 3.16 9.20 1.95
C LEU A 68 4.64 9.15 1.55
N SER A 69 5.53 8.87 2.49
CA SER A 69 6.96 8.72 2.23
C SER A 69 7.23 7.60 1.21
N TRP A 70 6.56 6.46 1.37
CA TRP A 70 6.66 5.33 0.44
C TRP A 70 6.17 5.68 -0.98
N ILE A 71 5.09 6.45 -1.13
CA ILE A 71 4.62 6.94 -2.44
C ILE A 71 5.69 7.82 -3.08
N CYS A 72 6.27 8.75 -2.33
CA CYS A 72 7.32 9.64 -2.82
C CYS A 72 8.53 8.85 -3.33
N GLU A 73 8.98 7.85 -2.57
CA GLU A 73 10.09 6.99 -2.99
C GLU A 73 9.75 6.15 -4.22
N ARG A 74 8.51 5.68 -4.35
CA ARG A 74 8.06 5.00 -5.57
C ARG A 74 8.01 5.91 -6.79
N ASN A 75 7.63 7.17 -6.62
CA ASN A 75 7.64 8.13 -7.72
C ASN A 75 9.07 8.40 -8.20
N LYS A 76 10.02 8.59 -7.27
CA LYS A 76 11.46 8.70 -7.61
C LYS A 76 11.94 7.45 -8.35
N LEU A 77 11.64 6.27 -7.82
CA LEU A 77 12.02 5.00 -8.45
C LEU A 77 11.41 4.82 -9.84
N THR A 78 10.21 5.35 -10.08
CA THR A 78 9.58 5.36 -11.42
C THR A 78 10.43 6.18 -12.39
N ASN A 79 10.82 7.39 -12.00
CA ASN A 79 11.67 8.25 -12.82
C ASN A 79 13.03 7.61 -13.08
N ASP A 80 13.64 6.99 -12.06
CA ASP A 80 14.93 6.29 -12.19
C ASP A 80 14.83 5.12 -13.18
N MET A 81 13.73 4.35 -13.14
CA MET A 81 13.46 3.29 -14.11
C MET A 81 13.24 3.82 -15.53
N GLU A 82 12.53 4.95 -15.69
CA GLU A 82 12.30 5.59 -17.00
C GLU A 82 13.61 6.08 -17.61
N GLU A 83 14.45 6.71 -16.81
CA GLU A 83 15.76 7.17 -17.23
C GLU A 83 16.67 6.00 -17.61
N ALA A 84 16.68 4.92 -16.81
CA ALA A 84 17.42 3.72 -17.16
C ALA A 84 16.91 3.08 -18.47
N ILE A 85 15.59 3.06 -18.70
CA ILE A 85 15.01 2.62 -19.99
C ILE A 85 15.51 3.50 -21.14
N ARG A 86 15.47 4.82 -20.97
CA ARG A 86 15.94 5.78 -22.00
C ARG A 86 17.40 5.52 -22.34
N LYS A 87 18.27 5.40 -21.35
CA LYS A 87 19.70 5.14 -21.56
C LYS A 87 19.95 3.78 -22.23
N ILE A 88 19.15 2.75 -21.91
CA ILE A 88 19.21 1.45 -22.62
C ILE A 88 18.82 1.63 -24.09
N ASP A 89 17.77 2.40 -24.38
CA ASP A 89 17.25 2.60 -25.75
C ASP A 89 18.28 3.32 -26.64
N ILE A 90 19.01 4.30 -26.11
CA ILE A 90 20.06 5.02 -26.83
C ILE A 90 21.46 4.36 -26.71
N LYS A 91 21.53 3.16 -26.12
CA LYS A 91 22.77 2.39 -25.93
C LYS A 91 23.84 3.05 -25.04
N GLU A 92 23.47 4.07 -24.26
CA GLU A 92 24.33 4.68 -23.23
C GLU A 92 24.48 3.78 -22.01
N LEU A 93 23.43 3.05 -21.66
CA LEU A 93 23.45 2.08 -20.56
C LEU A 93 23.57 0.68 -21.13
N ILE A 94 24.79 0.18 -21.07
CA ILE A 94 25.14 -1.17 -21.48
C ILE A 94 25.18 -2.00 -20.19
N PHE A 95 24.27 -2.98 -20.06
CA PHE A 95 24.01 -3.73 -18.82
C PHE A 95 25.27 -4.20 -18.07
N TYR A 96 26.31 -4.62 -18.78
CA TYR A 96 27.56 -5.12 -18.21
C TYR A 96 28.56 -4.03 -17.77
N LYS A 97 28.44 -2.79 -18.28
CA LYS A 97 29.24 -1.64 -17.86
C LYS A 97 28.56 -0.84 -16.73
N ASN A 98 27.23 -0.86 -16.68
CA ASN A 98 26.41 -0.09 -15.74
C ASN A 98 25.61 -1.00 -14.80
N LYS A 99 26.19 -2.15 -14.43
CA LYS A 99 25.51 -3.16 -13.62
C LYS A 99 25.10 -2.61 -12.25
N GLU A 100 25.94 -1.78 -11.64
CA GLU A 100 25.68 -1.15 -10.33
C GLU A 100 24.41 -0.28 -10.35
N GLU A 101 24.21 0.52 -11.40
CA GLU A 101 23.01 1.37 -11.56
C GLU A 101 21.73 0.51 -11.66
N ILE A 102 21.78 -0.60 -12.39
CA ILE A 102 20.62 -1.51 -12.50
C ILE A 102 20.37 -2.28 -11.21
N ASP A 103 21.44 -2.78 -10.58
CA ASP A 103 21.34 -3.55 -9.33
C ASP A 103 20.81 -2.66 -8.19
N ASP A 104 21.18 -1.37 -8.14
CA ASP A 104 20.61 -0.39 -7.21
C ASP A 104 19.09 -0.22 -7.40
N ILE A 105 18.64 0.03 -8.63
CA ILE A 105 17.21 0.17 -8.97
C ILE A 105 16.44 -1.10 -8.56
N LEU A 106 16.98 -2.29 -8.85
CA LEU A 106 16.38 -3.56 -8.47
C LEU A 106 16.34 -3.76 -6.95
N GLY A 107 17.39 -3.34 -6.23
CA GLY A 107 17.48 -3.38 -4.78
C GLY A 107 16.44 -2.48 -4.11
N ARG A 108 16.38 -1.21 -4.53
CA ARG A 108 15.38 -0.23 -4.05
C ARG A 108 13.96 -0.67 -4.33
N ARG A 109 13.70 -1.26 -5.50
CA ARG A 109 12.40 -1.85 -5.83
C ARG A 109 12.02 -2.99 -4.89
N LYS A 110 12.94 -3.91 -4.62
CA LYS A 110 12.71 -5.02 -3.68
C LYS A 110 12.35 -4.47 -2.30
N LYS A 111 13.15 -3.53 -1.78
CA LYS A 111 12.90 -2.87 -0.50
C LYS A 111 11.53 -2.19 -0.45
N SER A 112 11.18 -1.43 -1.48
CA SER A 112 9.86 -0.78 -1.57
C SER A 112 8.69 -1.78 -1.56
N SER A 113 8.85 -2.94 -2.19
CA SER A 113 7.85 -4.01 -2.14
C SER A 113 7.74 -4.65 -0.75
N GLU A 114 8.85 -4.82 -0.04
CA GLU A 114 8.88 -5.35 1.34
C GLU A 114 8.21 -4.37 2.31
N GLU A 115 8.51 -3.08 2.20
CA GLU A 115 7.87 -2.02 3.01
C GLU A 115 6.35 -1.99 2.83
N MET A 116 5.84 -2.12 1.60
CA MET A 116 4.41 -2.16 1.31
C MET A 116 3.68 -3.27 2.07
N GLN A 117 4.33 -4.42 2.24
CA GLN A 117 3.75 -5.57 2.95
C GLN A 117 3.61 -5.31 4.46
N THR A 118 4.32 -4.33 5.01
CA THR A 118 4.24 -3.98 6.44
C THR A 118 3.03 -3.12 6.80
N PHE A 119 2.44 -2.41 5.84
CA PHE A 119 1.34 -1.46 6.12
C PHE A 119 0.04 -2.14 6.50
N VAL A 120 -0.28 -3.28 5.87
CA VAL A 120 -1.53 -4.02 6.12
C VAL A 120 -1.58 -4.56 7.57
N PRO A 121 -0.58 -5.30 8.08
CA PRO A 121 -0.58 -5.75 9.46
C PRO A 121 -0.66 -4.61 10.49
N ARG A 122 0.03 -3.48 10.21
CA ARG A 122 -0.01 -2.29 11.08
C ARG A 122 -1.41 -1.70 11.13
N ARG A 123 -2.05 -1.48 9.98
CA ARG A 123 -3.45 -1.00 9.88
C ARG A 123 -4.40 -1.91 10.67
N ASP A 124 -4.26 -3.22 10.50
CA ASP A 124 -5.18 -4.19 11.12
C ASP A 124 -5.02 -4.20 12.65
N LYS A 125 -3.79 -4.09 13.15
CA LYS A 125 -3.51 -3.92 14.59
C LYS A 125 -4.15 -2.64 15.14
N LEU A 126 -4.03 -1.52 14.44
CA LEU A 126 -4.67 -0.25 14.84
C LEU A 126 -6.19 -0.37 14.85
N ARG A 127 -6.77 -1.02 13.84
CA ARG A 127 -8.20 -1.23 13.75
C ARG A 127 -8.74 -2.09 14.90
N GLN A 128 -8.03 -3.16 15.26
CA GLN A 128 -8.40 -3.99 16.40
C GLN A 128 -8.43 -3.20 17.70
N ARG A 129 -7.39 -2.39 17.97
CA ARG A 129 -7.33 -1.52 19.15
C ARG A 129 -8.46 -0.48 19.16
N GLN A 130 -8.73 0.14 18.01
CA GLN A 130 -9.85 1.06 17.84
C GLN A 130 -11.19 0.41 18.22
N VAL A 131 -11.44 -0.83 17.81
CA VAL A 131 -12.68 -1.56 18.17
C VAL A 131 -12.81 -1.73 19.68
N VAL A 132 -11.70 -2.00 20.39
CA VAL A 132 -11.71 -2.10 21.87
C VAL A 132 -12.08 -0.75 22.51
N VAL A 133 -11.52 0.35 22.02
CA VAL A 133 -11.84 1.71 22.49
C VAL A 133 -13.32 2.04 22.23
N GLU A 134 -13.81 1.80 21.02
CA GLU A 134 -15.22 2.04 20.64
C GLU A 134 -16.17 1.23 21.54
N TYR A 135 -15.87 -0.05 21.75
CA TYR A 135 -16.65 -0.90 22.65
C TYR A 135 -16.63 -0.41 24.10
N THR A 136 -15.48 0.03 24.60
CA THR A 136 -15.33 0.55 25.97
C THR A 136 -16.18 1.81 26.17
N LEU A 137 -16.14 2.74 25.21
CA LEU A 137 -16.95 3.96 25.24
C LEU A 137 -18.46 3.71 25.11
N GLN A 138 -18.85 2.64 24.43
CA GLN A 138 -20.24 2.20 24.37
C GLN A 138 -20.69 1.59 25.69
N LYS A 139 -19.84 0.76 26.32
CA LYS A 139 -20.13 0.11 27.61
C LYS A 139 -20.16 1.11 28.78
N TYR A 140 -19.35 2.17 28.72
CA TYR A 140 -19.26 3.19 29.76
C TYR A 140 -19.46 4.61 29.19
N PRO A 141 -20.71 5.02 28.90
CA PRO A 141 -21.00 6.31 28.28
C PRO A 141 -20.51 7.53 29.07
N THR A 142 -20.39 7.41 30.40
CA THR A 142 -19.86 8.47 31.28
C THR A 142 -18.43 8.88 30.95
N LEU A 143 -17.64 7.98 30.32
CA LEU A 143 -16.27 8.26 29.89
C LEU A 143 -16.21 9.05 28.58
N GLN A 144 -17.30 9.16 27.82
CA GLN A 144 -17.26 9.84 26.51
C GLN A 144 -16.91 11.32 26.63
N ASN A 145 -17.43 11.99 27.66
CA ASN A 145 -17.18 13.41 27.88
C ASN A 145 -15.72 13.67 28.27
N SER A 146 -15.07 12.75 28.99
CA SER A 146 -13.69 12.91 29.44
C SER A 146 -12.64 12.69 28.36
N VAL A 147 -13.00 12.07 27.23
CA VAL A 147 -12.08 11.81 26.11
C VAL A 147 -12.57 12.41 24.78
N SER A 148 -13.46 13.40 24.84
CA SER A 148 -14.12 13.96 23.65
C SER A 148 -13.11 14.55 22.67
N ASP A 149 -12.11 15.28 23.16
CA ASP A 149 -11.13 15.96 22.32
C ASP A 149 -10.17 14.95 21.67
N GLU A 150 -9.69 13.96 22.43
CA GLU A 150 -8.80 12.90 21.93
C GLU A 150 -9.54 12.04 20.90
N LYS A 151 -10.82 11.73 21.14
CA LYS A 151 -11.66 11.01 20.17
C LYS A 151 -11.81 11.79 18.87
N ASN A 152 -12.00 13.11 18.95
CA ASN A 152 -12.09 13.96 17.77
C ASN A 152 -10.78 13.99 16.98
N ASN A 153 -9.64 14.06 17.65
CA ASN A 153 -8.33 14.04 17.00
C ASN A 153 -8.04 12.67 16.36
N LEU A 154 -8.30 11.58 17.07
CA LEU A 154 -8.21 10.23 16.50
C LEU A 154 -9.12 10.08 15.27
N SER A 155 -10.33 10.61 15.31
CA SER A 155 -11.24 10.60 14.16
C SER A 155 -10.66 11.35 12.96
N LYS A 156 -10.00 12.50 13.17
CA LYS A 156 -9.33 13.25 12.10
C LYS A 156 -8.18 12.45 11.51
N ALA A 157 -7.30 11.88 12.34
CA ALA A 157 -6.18 11.05 11.89
C ALA A 157 -6.65 9.86 11.01
N ILE A 158 -7.70 9.16 11.44
CA ILE A 158 -8.30 8.07 10.65
C ILE A 158 -8.89 8.59 9.33
N GLN A 159 -9.52 9.77 9.34
CA GLN A 159 -10.08 10.36 8.13
C GLN A 159 -9.00 10.76 7.13
N GLU A 160 -7.87 11.30 7.58
CA GLU A 160 -6.71 11.63 6.74
C GLU A 160 -6.14 10.37 6.10
N TYR A 161 -5.94 9.31 6.88
CA TYR A 161 -5.56 7.99 6.34
C TYR A 161 -6.52 7.51 5.25
N LYS A 162 -7.84 7.56 5.50
CA LYS A 162 -8.85 7.12 4.52
C LYS A 162 -8.80 7.95 3.23
N LYS A 163 -8.65 9.26 3.35
CA LYS A 163 -8.50 10.17 2.18
C LYS A 163 -7.27 9.81 1.37
N LEU A 164 -6.15 9.53 2.03
CA LEU A 164 -4.91 9.10 1.39
C LEU A 164 -5.08 7.76 0.65
N ILE A 165 -5.63 6.72 1.31
CA ILE A 165 -5.84 5.44 0.64
C ILE A 165 -6.77 5.58 -0.57
N THR A 166 -7.85 6.35 -0.43
CA THR A 166 -8.78 6.62 -1.54
C THR A 166 -8.09 7.33 -2.71
N SER A 167 -7.17 8.26 -2.43
CA SER A 167 -6.42 8.94 -3.50
C SER A 167 -5.40 8.03 -4.19
N ILE A 168 -4.80 7.08 -3.46
CA ILE A 168 -3.91 6.05 -4.03
C ILE A 168 -4.68 5.04 -4.89
N ASP A 169 -5.83 4.57 -4.40
CA ASP A 169 -6.68 3.59 -5.09
C ASP A 169 -7.32 4.19 -6.35
N SER A 170 -7.51 5.51 -6.38
CA SER A 170 -7.76 6.19 -7.65
C SER A 170 -6.59 5.89 -8.57
N THR A 171 -6.87 5.18 -9.67
CA THR A 171 -5.94 4.52 -10.61
C THR A 171 -4.74 5.33 -11.13
N LEU A 172 -4.67 6.62 -10.81
CA LEU A 172 -3.67 7.58 -11.26
C LEU A 172 -2.28 7.38 -10.65
N VAL A 173 -2.14 6.87 -9.41
CA VAL A 173 -0.83 6.77 -8.74
C VAL A 173 -0.13 5.43 -8.98
N LEU A 174 -0.87 4.32 -8.98
CA LEU A 174 -0.27 2.98 -9.09
C LEU A 174 -0.01 2.53 -10.55
N MET A 175 -0.84 2.96 -11.50
CA MET A 175 -0.70 2.55 -12.91
C MET A 175 0.65 2.95 -13.56
N PRO A 176 1.15 4.18 -13.39
CA PRO A 176 2.43 4.59 -13.98
C PRO A 176 3.59 3.70 -13.53
N PHE A 177 3.69 3.45 -12.22
CA PHE A 177 4.75 2.59 -11.67
C PHE A 177 4.70 1.18 -12.25
N MET A 178 3.53 0.51 -12.22
CA MET A 178 3.42 -0.88 -12.68
C MET A 178 3.76 -1.02 -14.18
N LYS A 179 3.35 -0.03 -14.98
CA LYS A 179 3.64 0.02 -16.42
C LYS A 179 5.14 0.20 -16.66
N THR A 180 5.77 1.15 -15.98
CA THR A 180 7.20 1.45 -16.08
C THR A 180 8.03 0.27 -15.58
N GLU A 181 7.68 -0.33 -14.44
CA GLU A 181 8.33 -1.52 -13.89
C GLU A 181 8.32 -2.69 -14.88
N LYS A 182 7.17 -2.97 -15.50
CA LYS A 182 7.06 -4.02 -16.52
C LYS A 182 7.94 -3.73 -17.74
N LYS A 183 7.99 -2.48 -18.19
CA LYS A 183 8.86 -2.05 -19.31
C LYS A 183 10.34 -2.19 -18.95
N PHE A 184 10.73 -1.76 -17.76
CA PHE A 184 12.09 -1.86 -17.23
C PHE A 184 12.56 -3.31 -17.17
N ASN A 185 11.75 -4.19 -16.56
CA ASN A 185 12.02 -5.62 -16.47
C ASN A 185 12.24 -6.27 -17.85
N LYS A 186 11.42 -5.90 -18.84
CA LYS A 186 11.57 -6.38 -20.21
C LYS A 186 12.90 -5.93 -20.83
N LYS A 187 13.27 -4.66 -20.66
CA LYS A 187 14.52 -4.09 -21.19
C LYS A 187 15.74 -4.75 -20.56
N VAL A 188 15.77 -4.84 -19.23
CA VAL A 188 16.85 -5.51 -18.48
C VAL A 188 17.03 -6.97 -18.92
N LYS A 189 15.93 -7.74 -19.03
CA LYS A 189 15.98 -9.13 -19.48
C LYS A 189 16.54 -9.27 -20.90
N ASN A 190 16.15 -8.39 -21.81
CA ASN A 190 16.65 -8.41 -23.18
C ASN A 190 18.15 -8.09 -23.24
N SER A 191 18.62 -7.09 -22.50
CA SER A 191 20.04 -6.74 -22.43
C SER A 191 20.90 -7.88 -21.87
N LEU A 192 20.38 -8.62 -20.86
CA LEU A 192 21.02 -9.83 -20.32
C LEU A 192 21.13 -10.95 -21.36
N LEU A 193 20.12 -11.13 -22.22
CA LEU A 193 20.13 -12.14 -23.29
C LEU A 193 21.18 -11.79 -24.36
N ILE A 194 21.24 -10.53 -24.79
CA ILE A 194 22.24 -10.05 -25.77
C ILE A 194 23.65 -10.31 -25.26
N MET A 195 23.95 -9.96 -23.99
CA MET A 195 25.26 -10.21 -23.38
C MET A 195 25.64 -11.71 -23.38
N LYS A 196 24.70 -12.61 -23.06
CA LYS A 196 24.97 -14.06 -23.06
C LYS A 196 25.32 -14.58 -24.46
N ILE A 197 24.71 -14.02 -25.50
CA ILE A 197 24.98 -14.37 -26.90
C ILE A 197 26.38 -13.86 -27.31
N GLU A 198 26.73 -12.64 -26.94
CA GLU A 198 28.04 -12.05 -27.26
C GLU A 198 29.21 -12.79 -26.57
N LYS A 199 29.03 -13.23 -25.31
CA LYS A 199 30.07 -13.95 -24.55
C LYS A 199 30.22 -15.43 -24.93
N LYS A 200 29.24 -16.04 -25.62
CA LYS A 200 29.31 -17.41 -26.13
C LYS A 200 29.05 -17.40 -27.63
N PRO A 201 30.06 -17.13 -28.49
CA PRO A 201 29.89 -17.14 -29.94
C PRO A 201 29.80 -18.59 -30.43
N ASN A 202 28.68 -19.26 -30.16
CA ASN A 202 28.37 -20.52 -30.82
C ASN A 202 27.69 -20.17 -32.15
N LYS A 203 28.43 -20.27 -33.26
CA LYS A 203 28.02 -19.86 -34.63
C LYS A 203 26.61 -20.35 -35.03
N LYS A 204 26.15 -21.50 -34.51
CA LYS A 204 24.83 -22.07 -34.79
C LYS A 204 23.64 -21.35 -34.10
N VAL A 205 23.85 -20.75 -32.93
CA VAL A 205 22.77 -20.11 -32.13
C VAL A 205 22.51 -18.66 -32.57
N LYS A 206 23.56 -17.99 -33.10
CA LYS A 206 23.47 -16.61 -33.59
C LYS A 206 22.44 -16.48 -34.74
N ASN A 207 22.41 -17.45 -35.66
CA ASN A 207 21.55 -17.40 -36.84
C ASN A 207 20.08 -17.79 -36.58
N SER A 208 19.78 -18.50 -35.48
CA SER A 208 18.40 -18.88 -35.14
C SER A 208 17.65 -17.82 -34.35
N LEU A 209 18.36 -16.98 -33.58
CA LEU A 209 17.75 -15.97 -32.70
C LEU A 209 17.62 -14.58 -33.33
N LEU A 210 18.43 -14.23 -34.34
CA LEU A 210 18.25 -13.01 -35.15
C LEU A 210 16.88 -12.95 -35.84
N ARG A 211 16.25 -14.10 -36.12
CA ARG A 211 14.89 -14.17 -36.68
C ARG A 211 13.78 -13.80 -35.71
N TYR A 212 14.05 -13.68 -34.40
CA TYR A 212 13.04 -13.44 -33.36
C TYR A 212 13.11 -12.03 -32.74
N ILE A 213 14.04 -11.18 -33.19
CA ILE A 213 14.15 -9.79 -32.74
C ILE A 213 14.02 -8.90 -33.99
N PRO A 214 12.83 -8.33 -34.27
CA PRO A 214 12.65 -7.44 -35.41
C PRO A 214 13.51 -6.17 -35.22
N GLY A 215 14.33 -5.83 -36.22
CA GLY A 215 15.11 -4.58 -36.27
C GLY A 215 16.60 -4.67 -35.92
N LEU A 216 17.24 -5.83 -36.13
CA LEU A 216 18.69 -6.04 -35.94
C LEU A 216 19.42 -6.44 -37.23
N GLU A 217 18.83 -6.15 -38.39
CA GLU A 217 19.56 -6.18 -39.67
C GLU A 217 20.12 -4.78 -39.94
N GLU A 218 21.37 -4.78 -40.43
CA GLU A 218 22.34 -3.68 -40.47
C GLU A 218 21.84 -2.32 -40.97
#